data_AF-W4VAQ0-F1
#
_entry.id   AF-W4VAQ0-F1
#
_cell.length_a   1.000
_cell.length_b   1.000
_cell.length_c   1.000
_cell.angle_alpha   90.00
_cell.angle_beta   90.00
_cell.angle_gamma   90.00
#
_symmetry.space_group_name_H-M   'P 1'
#
loop_
_entity.id
_entity.type
_entity.pdbx_description
1 polymer ?
#
loop_
_entity_poly.entity_id
_entity_poly.type
_entity_poly.pdbx_seq_one_letter_code
_entity_poly.pdbx_strand_id
1 'polypeptide(L)'
;MLAKELTKKNIVIIDYCGIRGPASDGVLTLPSFLTLMFNYEKSAFTKIQSMEQIIKTTLDTKSDDTYSKIPPSKWYVPLNDIIRPTGERKYEEMKSKISVDPQRCKRCCLCARSCGRNCWVYNENGDFQKNQLSSKNTPMYNPDNCEFCLKCIHNCPEKAIYFSEKMKDKPRLNKAFYESLKKKLI
;
A
#
# COMPACT_ATOMS: atom_id res chain seq x y z
N MET A 1 -22.92 -0.47 -0.97
CA MET A 1 -22.37 -0.28 0.39
C MET A 1 -22.29 -1.64 1.04
N LEU A 2 -21.11 -2.10 1.46
CA LEU A 2 -20.86 -3.49 1.94
C LEU A 2 -21.86 -3.93 3.01
N ALA A 3 -22.19 -3.06 3.96
CA ALA A 3 -23.18 -3.33 5.00
C ALA A 3 -24.53 -3.80 4.44
N LYS A 4 -25.05 -3.13 3.40
CA LYS A 4 -26.31 -3.53 2.75
C LYS A 4 -26.23 -4.90 2.09
N GLU A 5 -25.07 -5.24 1.49
CA GLU A 5 -24.86 -6.55 0.87
C GLU A 5 -24.70 -7.66 1.91
N LEU A 6 -24.14 -7.36 3.08
CA LEU A 6 -24.03 -8.30 4.19
C LEU A 6 -25.41 -8.59 4.81
N THR A 7 -26.24 -7.56 5.01
CA THR A 7 -27.61 -7.74 5.53
C THR A 7 -28.46 -8.63 4.60
N LYS A 8 -28.33 -8.48 3.27
CA LYS A 8 -29.00 -9.38 2.30
C LYS A 8 -28.58 -10.84 2.44
N LYS A 9 -27.40 -11.11 3.01
CA LYS A 9 -26.86 -12.46 3.27
C LYS A 9 -27.13 -12.93 4.71
N ASN A 10 -28.04 -12.29 5.44
CA ASN A 10 -28.31 -12.55 6.86
C ASN A 10 -27.07 -12.38 7.77
N ILE A 11 -26.11 -11.54 7.36
CA ILE A 11 -24.97 -11.16 8.19
C ILE A 11 -25.33 -9.84 8.88
N VAL A 12 -25.54 -9.89 10.19
CA VAL A 12 -25.89 -8.74 11.02
C VAL A 12 -24.62 -8.05 11.51
N ILE A 13 -24.53 -6.74 11.27
CA ILE A 13 -23.46 -5.90 11.83
C ILE A 13 -23.93 -5.43 13.19
N ILE A 14 -23.17 -5.74 14.23
CA ILE A 14 -23.53 -5.38 15.61
C ILE A 14 -22.91 -4.05 16.00
N ASP A 15 -21.61 -3.87 15.74
CA ASP A 15 -20.92 -2.60 15.99
C ASP A 15 -19.83 -2.35 14.92
N TYR A 16 -19.28 -1.13 14.91
CA TYR A 16 -18.11 -0.80 14.11
C TYR A 16 -17.12 0.05 14.91
N CYS A 17 -15.85 -0.21 14.69
CA CYS A 17 -14.76 0.62 15.15
C CYS A 17 -13.67 0.69 14.08
N GLY A 18 -12.81 1.70 14.15
CA GLY A 18 -11.82 1.92 13.12
C GLY A 18 -10.63 2.72 13.62
N ILE A 19 -9.46 2.38 13.09
CA ILE A 19 -8.20 3.07 13.35
C ILE A 19 -7.62 3.56 12.05
N ARG A 20 -7.10 4.79 12.05
CA ARG A 20 -6.36 5.30 10.89
C ARG A 20 -4.94 4.76 10.89
N GLY A 21 -4.64 3.90 9.92
CA GLY A 21 -3.28 3.45 9.61
C GLY A 21 -2.50 4.40 8.70
N PRO A 22 -1.20 4.14 8.51
CA PRO A 22 -0.43 4.78 7.44
C PRO A 22 -1.05 4.46 6.07
N ALA A 23 -1.00 5.42 5.17
CA ALA A 23 -1.55 5.36 3.83
C ALA A 23 -0.85 4.31 2.96
N SER A 24 -1.56 3.87 1.93
CA SER A 24 -1.08 2.95 0.91
C SER A 24 -0.22 3.67 -0.14
N ASP A 25 0.21 2.90 -1.14
CA ASP A 25 0.91 3.31 -2.36
C ASP A 25 0.51 4.65 -2.97
N GLY A 26 -0.77 5.03 -2.90
CA GLY A 26 -1.25 6.32 -3.42
C GLY A 26 -0.53 7.53 -2.83
N VAL A 27 -0.04 7.45 -1.58
CA VAL A 27 0.73 8.53 -0.94
C VAL A 27 2.04 8.85 -1.66
N LEU A 28 2.57 7.90 -2.44
CA LEU A 28 3.76 8.10 -3.27
C LEU A 28 3.53 9.12 -4.40
N THR A 29 2.28 9.45 -4.72
CA THR A 29 1.92 10.46 -5.72
C THR A 29 1.67 11.86 -5.13
N LEU A 30 1.44 11.96 -3.82
CA LEU A 30 1.05 13.19 -3.15
C LEU A 30 2.24 14.11 -2.81
N PRO A 31 2.06 15.40 -2.51
CA PRO A 31 3.16 16.25 -2.06
C PRO A 31 3.86 15.75 -0.79
N SER A 32 5.17 15.95 -0.67
CA SER A 32 6.02 15.45 0.42
C SER A 32 5.67 16.00 1.80
N PHE A 33 5.02 17.16 1.87
CA PHE A 33 4.61 17.78 3.13
C PHE A 33 3.45 17.05 3.84
N LEU A 34 2.75 16.14 3.15
CA LEU A 34 1.65 15.34 3.72
C LEU A 34 2.17 14.14 4.55
N THR A 35 3.12 14.40 5.45
CA THR A 35 3.78 13.40 6.29
C THR A 35 2.83 12.71 7.27
N LEU A 36 1.69 13.33 7.59
CA LEU A 36 0.62 12.76 8.43
C LEU A 36 0.11 11.42 7.90
N MET A 37 0.21 11.20 6.59
CA MET A 37 -0.24 9.98 5.93
C MET A 37 0.72 8.80 6.15
N PHE A 38 1.92 9.00 6.69
CA PHE A 38 2.86 7.91 6.98
C PHE A 38 2.84 7.45 8.44
N ASN A 39 1.93 7.97 9.26
CA ASN A 39 1.82 7.63 10.66
C ASN A 39 0.44 7.08 10.98
N TYR A 40 0.38 6.23 12.00
CA TYR A 40 -0.88 5.93 12.68
C TYR A 40 -1.48 7.22 13.26
N GLU A 41 -2.78 7.22 13.51
CA GLU A 41 -3.36 8.30 14.30
C GLU A 41 -2.80 8.38 15.72
N LYS A 42 -2.94 9.57 16.30
CA LYS A 42 -2.61 9.79 17.72
C LYS A 42 -3.49 8.88 18.56
N SER A 43 -2.89 8.29 19.61
CA SER A 43 -3.58 7.39 20.54
C SER A 43 -4.15 6.11 19.90
N ALA A 44 -3.58 5.66 18.78
CA ALA A 44 -3.98 4.41 18.13
C ALA A 44 -3.95 3.22 19.11
N PHE A 45 -2.94 3.12 19.98
CA PHE A 45 -2.86 2.05 20.98
C PHE A 45 -4.03 2.08 21.97
N THR A 46 -4.34 3.23 22.55
CA THR A 46 -5.50 3.40 23.43
C THR A 46 -6.81 3.06 22.73
N LYS A 47 -6.97 3.45 21.46
CA LYS A 47 -8.13 3.06 20.65
C LYS A 47 -8.21 1.56 20.43
N ILE A 48 -7.09 0.87 20.16
CA ILE A 48 -7.05 -0.60 20.06
C ILE A 48 -7.56 -1.23 21.37
N GLN A 49 -7.09 -0.74 22.52
CA GLN A 49 -7.54 -1.24 23.82
C GLN A 49 -9.04 -0.99 24.03
N SER A 50 -9.55 0.20 23.68
CA SER A 50 -10.99 0.48 23.74
C SER A 50 -11.80 -0.42 22.80
N MET A 51 -11.28 -0.71 21.60
CA MET A 51 -11.93 -1.62 20.64
C MET A 51 -12.02 -3.05 21.17
N GLU A 52 -10.98 -3.53 21.85
CA GLU A 52 -10.99 -4.83 22.50
C GLU A 52 -12.10 -4.92 23.56
N GLN A 53 -12.27 -3.87 24.38
CA GLN A 53 -13.34 -3.82 25.38
C GLN A 53 -14.73 -3.78 24.76
N ILE A 54 -14.91 -3.03 23.66
CA ILE A 54 -16.17 -3.01 22.91
C ILE A 54 -16.48 -4.42 22.40
N ILE A 55 -15.53 -5.09 21.73
CA ILE A 55 -15.71 -6.45 21.21
C ILE A 55 -16.12 -7.42 22.33
N LYS A 56 -15.42 -7.39 23.48
CA LYS A 56 -15.75 -8.23 24.64
C LYS A 56 -17.17 -7.98 25.15
N THR A 57 -17.51 -6.71 25.40
CA THR A 57 -18.84 -6.32 25.88
C THR A 57 -19.94 -6.75 24.90
N THR A 58 -19.71 -6.59 23.60
CA THR A 58 -20.65 -6.99 22.55
C THR A 58 -20.84 -8.50 22.48
N LEU A 59 -19.80 -9.30 22.73
CA LEU A 59 -19.89 -10.76 22.76
C LEU A 59 -20.61 -11.27 24.02
N ASP A 60 -20.40 -10.62 25.17
CA ASP A 60 -21.00 -11.01 26.46
C ASP A 60 -22.48 -10.62 26.55
N THR A 61 -22.85 -9.50 25.93
CA THR A 61 -24.24 -9.05 25.85
C THR A 61 -24.95 -9.86 24.75
N LYS A 62 -25.61 -10.97 25.11
CA LYS A 62 -26.48 -11.71 24.18
C LYS A 62 -27.46 -10.73 23.53
N SER A 63 -27.27 -10.46 22.25
CA SER A 63 -27.96 -9.41 21.51
C SER A 63 -29.38 -9.87 21.13
N ASP A 64 -30.31 -9.88 22.08
CA ASP A 64 -31.73 -10.08 21.77
C ASP A 64 -32.36 -8.81 21.16
N ASP A 65 -31.77 -7.63 21.37
CA ASP A 65 -32.19 -6.37 20.73
C ASP A 65 -31.16 -5.86 19.71
N THR A 66 -31.50 -6.04 18.45
CA THR A 66 -30.73 -5.70 17.26
C THR A 66 -30.55 -4.19 17.07
N TYR A 67 -29.53 -3.60 17.67
CA TYR A 67 -29.01 -2.30 17.24
C TYR A 67 -27.80 -2.48 16.34
N SER A 68 -27.99 -2.38 15.02
CA SER A 68 -26.87 -2.37 14.07
C SER A 68 -26.27 -0.97 13.97
N LYS A 69 -25.08 -0.75 14.54
CA LYS A 69 -24.31 0.47 14.22
C LYS A 69 -23.55 0.25 12.93
N ILE A 70 -24.07 0.82 11.84
CA ILE A 70 -23.41 0.79 10.53
C ILE A 70 -22.40 1.94 10.46
N PRO A 71 -21.16 1.72 9.95
CA PRO A 71 -20.20 2.80 9.79
C PRO A 71 -20.75 3.88 8.83
N PRO A 72 -20.57 5.17 9.15
CA PRO A 72 -21.05 6.24 8.30
C PRO A 72 -20.34 6.21 6.95
N SER A 73 -21.08 6.61 5.91
CA SER A 73 -20.50 6.86 4.59
C SER A 73 -19.40 7.91 4.72
N LYS A 74 -18.21 7.57 4.22
CA LYS A 74 -17.09 8.51 4.14
C LYS A 74 -17.42 9.60 3.11
N TRP A 75 -17.35 10.86 3.51
CA TRP A 75 -17.71 12.02 2.66
C TRP A 75 -16.95 12.07 1.32
N TYR A 76 -15.76 11.47 1.26
CA TYR A 76 -14.92 11.42 0.06
C TYR A 76 -15.24 10.27 -0.90
N VAL A 77 -16.18 9.39 -0.58
CA VAL A 77 -16.55 8.26 -1.46
C VAL A 77 -17.13 8.75 -2.80
N PRO A 78 -18.08 9.72 -2.84
CA PRO A 78 -18.58 10.25 -4.11
C PRO A 78 -17.48 10.91 -4.96
N LEU A 79 -16.49 11.54 -4.33
CA LEU A 79 -15.34 12.14 -5.02
C LEU A 79 -14.45 11.09 -5.69
N ASN A 80 -14.30 9.90 -5.09
CA ASN A 80 -13.55 8.81 -5.72
C ASN A 80 -14.19 8.35 -7.03
N ASP A 81 -15.52 8.27 -7.10
CA ASP A 81 -16.22 7.79 -8.30
C ASP A 81 -16.08 8.76 -9.47
N ILE A 82 -16.03 10.08 -9.19
CA ILE A 82 -15.81 11.12 -10.20
C ILE A 82 -14.37 11.06 -10.75
N ILE A 83 -13.39 10.80 -9.88
CA ILE A 83 -11.97 10.82 -10.26
C ILE A 83 -11.51 9.49 -10.90
N ARG A 84 -12.26 8.39 -10.71
CA ARG A 84 -11.90 7.04 -11.13
C ARG A 84 -11.38 6.92 -12.58
N PRO A 85 -12.06 7.47 -13.62
CA PRO A 85 -11.60 7.33 -15.01
C PRO A 85 -10.25 8.01 -15.26
N THR A 86 -10.02 9.17 -14.64
CA THR A 86 -8.72 9.85 -14.69
C THR A 86 -7.65 9.11 -13.88
N GLY A 87 -8.07 8.39 -12.84
CA GLY A 87 -7.21 7.53 -12.04
C GLY A 87 -6.62 6.36 -12.84
N GLU A 88 -7.43 5.68 -13.66
CA GLU A 88 -6.98 4.53 -14.50
C GLU A 88 -5.96 4.95 -15.55
N ARG A 89 -6.23 6.03 -16.29
CA ARG A 89 -5.25 6.56 -17.26
C ARG A 89 -3.95 6.97 -16.57
N LYS A 90 -4.06 7.68 -15.45
CA LYS A 90 -2.90 8.11 -14.66
C LYS A 90 -2.12 6.90 -14.12
N TYR A 91 -2.79 5.81 -13.79
CA TYR A 91 -2.17 4.58 -13.34
C TYR A 91 -1.29 3.96 -14.44
N GLU A 92 -1.79 3.80 -15.66
CA GLU A 92 -0.99 3.30 -16.79
C GLU A 92 0.16 4.25 -17.16
N GLU A 93 -0.06 5.57 -17.11
CA GLU A 93 1.00 6.56 -17.30
C GLU A 93 2.08 6.47 -16.21
N MET A 94 1.74 6.21 -14.96
CA MET A 94 2.73 6.01 -13.89
C MET A 94 3.45 4.67 -14.03
N LYS A 95 2.73 3.62 -14.41
CA LYS A 95 3.28 2.28 -14.63
C LYS A 95 4.34 2.27 -15.73
N SER A 96 4.10 2.95 -16.84
CA SER A 96 5.07 3.09 -17.94
C SER A 96 6.28 3.96 -17.59
N LYS A 97 6.17 4.84 -16.58
CA LYS A 97 7.25 5.74 -16.14
C LYS A 97 8.19 5.14 -15.09
N ILE A 98 7.99 3.87 -14.69
CA ILE A 98 8.93 3.21 -13.77
C ILE A 98 10.31 3.19 -14.41
N SER A 99 11.28 3.74 -13.69
CA SER A 99 12.67 3.88 -14.10
C SER A 99 13.61 3.60 -12.93
N VAL A 100 14.89 3.39 -13.25
CA VAL A 100 15.95 3.09 -12.28
C VAL A 100 17.00 4.20 -12.36
N ASP A 101 17.33 4.78 -11.22
CA ASP A 101 18.48 5.67 -11.06
C ASP A 101 19.77 4.83 -11.06
N PRO A 102 20.61 4.91 -12.09
CA PRO A 102 21.83 4.11 -12.18
C PRO A 102 22.88 4.51 -11.12
N GLN A 103 22.82 5.74 -10.60
CA GLN A 103 23.77 6.21 -9.58
C GLN A 103 23.43 5.65 -8.20
N ARG A 104 22.14 5.45 -7.91
CA ARG A 104 21.67 4.85 -6.65
C ARG A 104 21.64 3.33 -6.70
N CYS A 105 21.50 2.72 -7.88
CA CYS A 105 21.31 1.28 -8.00
C CYS A 105 22.61 0.48 -7.70
N LYS A 106 22.62 -0.25 -6.59
CA LYS A 106 23.70 -1.21 -6.23
C LYS A 106 23.63 -2.56 -6.96
N ARG A 107 22.75 -2.72 -7.95
CA ARG A 107 22.61 -3.95 -8.76
C ARG A 107 22.38 -5.23 -7.92
N CYS A 108 21.69 -5.10 -6.79
CA CYS A 108 21.42 -6.21 -5.85
C CYS A 108 20.44 -7.28 -6.37
N CYS A 109 19.86 -7.10 -7.57
CA CYS A 109 18.92 -8.02 -8.21
C CYS A 109 17.59 -8.26 -7.46
N LEU A 110 17.31 -7.51 -6.39
CA LEU A 110 16.11 -7.73 -5.58
C LEU A 110 14.80 -7.44 -6.33
N CYS A 111 14.79 -6.43 -7.21
CA CYS A 111 13.59 -6.09 -7.99
C CYS A 111 13.16 -7.23 -8.92
N ALA A 112 14.10 -7.88 -9.59
CA ALA A 112 13.80 -9.03 -10.44
C ALA A 112 13.46 -10.28 -9.61
N ARG A 113 14.24 -10.61 -8.57
CA ARG A 113 13.97 -11.79 -7.73
C ARG A 113 12.61 -11.75 -7.03
N SER A 114 12.12 -10.55 -6.68
CA SER A 114 10.89 -10.38 -5.90
C SER A 114 9.64 -10.12 -6.73
N CYS A 115 9.79 -9.87 -8.03
CA CYS A 115 8.69 -9.58 -8.95
C CYS A 115 8.07 -10.90 -9.44
N GLY A 116 6.84 -11.19 -9.00
CA GLY A 116 6.11 -12.39 -9.45
C GLY A 116 5.72 -12.37 -10.92
N ARG A 117 5.86 -11.22 -11.60
CA ARG A 117 5.52 -11.01 -13.02
C ARG A 117 6.75 -10.95 -13.94
N ASN A 118 7.96 -11.12 -13.40
CA ASN A 118 9.21 -11.06 -14.15
C ASN A 118 9.39 -9.78 -15.01
N CYS A 119 8.93 -8.63 -14.51
CA CYS A 119 8.98 -7.35 -15.24
C CYS A 119 10.39 -6.71 -15.33
N TRP A 120 11.43 -7.38 -14.84
CA TRP A 120 12.78 -6.83 -14.73
C TRP A 120 13.77 -7.76 -15.42
N VAL A 121 14.56 -7.21 -16.34
CA VAL A 121 15.60 -7.94 -17.10
C VAL A 121 16.95 -7.25 -16.94
N TYR A 122 18.05 -8.00 -17.05
CA TYR A 122 19.41 -7.49 -16.83
C TYR A 122 20.34 -7.63 -18.05
N ASN A 123 19.85 -8.26 -19.11
CA ASN A 123 20.58 -8.58 -20.34
C ASN A 123 19.84 -8.01 -21.55
N GLU A 124 20.57 -7.63 -22.60
CA GLU A 124 20.01 -7.12 -23.88
C GLU A 124 19.09 -8.15 -24.55
N ASN A 125 19.32 -9.45 -24.28
CA ASN A 125 18.53 -10.56 -24.80
C ASN A 125 17.25 -10.84 -23.99
N GLY A 126 16.93 -10.06 -22.94
CA GLY A 126 15.70 -10.20 -22.16
C GLY A 126 15.70 -11.32 -21.10
N ASP A 127 16.77 -12.10 -20.98
CA ASP A 127 16.81 -13.23 -20.04
C ASP A 127 17.18 -12.80 -18.60
N PHE A 128 16.31 -13.14 -17.64
CA PHE A 128 16.65 -13.16 -16.22
C PHE A 128 17.27 -14.53 -15.86
N GLN A 129 18.59 -14.63 -15.89
CA GLN A 129 19.26 -15.79 -15.30
C GLN A 129 19.35 -15.60 -13.79
N LYS A 130 18.46 -16.28 -13.05
CA LYS A 130 18.34 -16.28 -11.58
C LYS A 130 19.68 -16.53 -10.84
N ASN A 131 20.68 -17.08 -11.55
CA ASN A 131 22.00 -17.44 -11.05
C ASN A 131 23.15 -16.49 -11.47
N GLN A 132 22.90 -15.44 -12.27
CA GLN A 132 23.93 -14.44 -12.59
C GLN A 132 23.83 -13.24 -11.65
N LEU A 133 24.47 -13.37 -10.49
CA LEU A 133 24.38 -12.42 -9.37
C LEU A 133 25.10 -11.08 -9.58
N SER A 134 25.68 -10.83 -10.75
CA SER A 134 26.54 -9.66 -10.98
C SER A 134 26.44 -9.15 -12.42
N SER A 135 25.25 -8.79 -12.88
CA SER A 135 25.15 -8.00 -14.12
C SER A 135 25.74 -6.61 -13.85
N LYS A 136 26.77 -6.21 -14.62
CA LYS A 136 27.28 -4.81 -14.63
C LYS A 136 26.23 -3.80 -15.11
N ASN A 137 25.08 -4.27 -15.59
CA ASN A 137 24.05 -3.47 -16.21
C ASN A 137 22.96 -3.04 -15.21
N THR A 138 22.37 -1.88 -15.48
CA THR A 138 21.16 -1.40 -14.79
C THR A 138 19.97 -2.24 -15.25
N PRO A 139 19.07 -2.66 -14.35
CA PRO A 139 17.90 -3.44 -14.75
C PRO A 139 16.99 -2.63 -15.68
N MET A 140 16.53 -3.27 -16.75
CA MET A 140 15.50 -2.74 -17.65
C MET A 140 14.13 -3.21 -17.19
N TYR A 141 13.14 -2.32 -17.28
CA TYR A 141 11.78 -2.56 -16.85
C TYR A 141 10.86 -2.78 -18.05
N ASN A 142 10.07 -3.85 -18.02
CA ASN A 142 9.01 -4.12 -19.00
C ASN A 142 7.63 -3.85 -18.35
N PRO A 143 6.87 -2.85 -18.83
CA PRO A 143 5.55 -2.52 -18.29
C PRO A 143 4.45 -3.52 -18.66
N ASP A 144 4.56 -4.29 -19.73
CA ASP A 144 3.43 -5.03 -20.32
C ASP A 144 2.79 -6.02 -19.34
N ASN A 145 3.62 -6.74 -18.58
CA ASN A 145 3.17 -7.71 -17.59
C ASN A 145 3.08 -7.15 -16.15
N CYS A 146 3.32 -5.85 -15.98
CA CYS A 146 3.36 -5.24 -14.65
C CYS A 146 1.95 -4.92 -14.14
N GLU A 147 1.64 -5.41 -12.95
CA GLU A 147 0.40 -5.10 -12.20
C GLU A 147 0.56 -3.89 -11.25
N PHE A 148 1.66 -3.13 -11.41
CA PHE A 148 1.98 -1.92 -10.63
C PHE A 148 1.83 -2.09 -9.10
N CYS A 149 2.21 -3.26 -8.55
CA CYS A 149 2.12 -3.54 -7.11
C CYS A 149 3.15 -2.81 -6.25
N LEU A 150 4.04 -2.04 -6.88
CA LEU A 150 5.12 -1.22 -6.27
C LEU A 150 6.08 -1.96 -5.32
N LYS A 151 6.03 -3.29 -5.26
CA LYS A 151 6.88 -4.09 -4.38
C LYS A 151 8.37 -3.85 -4.63
N CYS A 152 8.78 -3.73 -5.90
CA CYS A 152 10.16 -3.41 -6.29
C CYS A 152 10.59 -2.02 -5.80
N ILE A 153 9.68 -1.05 -5.82
CA ILE A 153 9.91 0.32 -5.35
C ILE A 153 10.11 0.36 -3.84
N HIS A 154 9.21 -0.29 -3.08
CA HIS A 154 9.24 -0.28 -1.62
C HIS A 154 10.42 -1.04 -1.05
N ASN A 155 10.81 -2.14 -1.69
CA ASN A 155 11.89 -2.99 -1.19
C ASN A 155 13.26 -2.64 -1.76
N CYS A 156 13.37 -1.67 -2.68
CA CYS A 156 14.68 -1.21 -3.14
C CYS A 156 15.42 -0.50 -1.98
N PRO A 157 16.56 -1.04 -1.49
CA PRO A 157 17.25 -0.49 -0.32
C PRO A 157 17.79 0.92 -0.56
N GLU A 158 18.20 1.21 -1.80
CA GLU A 158 18.78 2.50 -2.21
C GLU A 158 17.73 3.47 -2.76
N LYS A 159 16.44 3.10 -2.72
CA LYS A 159 15.34 3.86 -3.32
C LYS A 159 15.57 4.22 -4.81
N ALA A 160 16.36 3.41 -5.53
CA ALA A 160 16.77 3.67 -6.90
C ALA A 160 15.62 3.54 -7.92
N ILE A 161 14.52 2.87 -7.58
CA ILE A 161 13.38 2.66 -8.48
C ILE A 161 12.28 3.67 -8.19
N TYR A 162 11.81 4.37 -9.22
CA TYR A 162 10.78 5.41 -9.12
C TYR A 162 9.98 5.60 -10.40
N PHE A 163 8.76 6.14 -10.29
CA PHE A 163 7.93 6.57 -11.45
C PHE A 163 7.68 8.09 -11.47
N SER A 164 8.25 8.82 -10.51
CA SER A 164 8.20 10.28 -10.41
C SER A 164 9.37 10.79 -9.57
N GLU A 165 9.96 11.92 -9.96
CA GLU A 165 11.03 12.59 -9.20
C GLU A 165 10.62 12.89 -7.75
N LYS A 166 9.37 13.31 -7.53
CA LYS A 166 8.80 13.59 -6.21
C LYS A 166 8.80 12.37 -5.27
N MET A 167 8.99 11.17 -5.82
CA MET A 167 8.93 9.91 -5.09
C MET A 167 10.30 9.44 -4.57
N LYS A 168 11.41 9.92 -5.14
CA LYS A 168 12.76 9.38 -4.89
C LYS A 168 13.08 9.28 -3.40
N ASP A 169 12.78 10.34 -2.65
CA ASP A 169 13.19 10.44 -1.24
C ASP A 169 12.06 10.17 -0.24
N LYS A 170 10.87 9.80 -0.72
CA LYS A 170 9.74 9.44 0.15
C LYS A 170 10.02 8.21 1.02
N PRO A 171 9.29 8.08 2.15
CA PRO A 171 9.26 6.82 2.90
C PRO A 171 8.84 5.65 1.99
N ARG A 172 9.48 4.50 2.19
CA ARG A 172 9.13 3.25 1.51
C ARG A 172 8.34 2.38 2.48
N LEU A 173 7.21 1.84 2.04
CA LEU A 173 6.30 1.04 2.86
C LEU A 173 6.80 -0.41 2.95
N ASN A 174 8.02 -0.58 3.45
CA ASN A 174 8.68 -1.88 3.61
C ASN A 174 8.63 -2.36 5.07
N LYS A 175 9.16 -3.57 5.32
CA LYS A 175 9.18 -4.17 6.65
C LYS A 175 9.82 -3.26 7.71
N ALA A 176 10.98 -2.66 7.40
CA ALA A 176 11.68 -1.77 8.32
C ALA A 176 10.86 -0.52 8.68
N PHE A 177 10.12 0.03 7.71
CA PHE A 177 9.19 1.14 7.97
C PHE A 177 8.09 0.74 8.95
N TYR A 178 7.40 -0.38 8.73
CA TYR A 178 6.34 -0.83 9.64
C TYR A 178 6.87 -1.25 11.02
N GLU A 179 8.06 -1.83 11.10
CA GLU A 179 8.73 -2.10 12.38
C GLU A 179 9.02 -0.82 13.16
N SER A 180 9.48 0.24 12.47
CA SER A 180 9.71 1.54 13.10
C SER A 180 8.42 2.18 13.61
N LEU A 181 7.31 2.02 12.88
CA LEU A 181 6.00 2.53 13.31
C LEU A 181 5.45 1.74 14.49
N LYS A 182 5.61 0.41 14.48
CA LYS A 182 5.21 -0.45 15.61
C LYS A 182 5.90 -0.03 16.91
N LYS A 183 7.19 0.29 16.85
CA LYS A 183 7.96 0.79 18.00
C LYS A 183 7.46 2.15 18.54
N LYS A 184 6.75 2.95 17.72
CA LYS A 184 6.18 4.24 18.14
C LYS A 184 4.77 4.10 18.75
N LEU A 185 4.15 2.93 18.61
CA LEU A 185 2.81 2.66 19.15
C LEU A 185 2.86 2.16 20.60
N ILE A 186 4.00 1.60 21.02
CA ILE A 186 4.30 1.11 22.36
C ILE A 186 5.04 2.23 23.10
#